data_AF-A0A559KXW3-F1
#
_entry.id   AF-A0A559KXW3-F1
#
_cell.length_a   1.000
_cell.length_b   1.000
_cell.length_c   1.000
_cell.angle_alpha   90.00
_cell.angle_beta   90.00
_cell.angle_gamma   90.00
#
_symmetry.space_group_name_H-M   'P 1'
#
loop_
_entity.id
_entity.type
_entity.pdbx_description
1 polymer ?
#
loop_
_entity_poly.entity_id
_entity_poly.type
_entity_poly.pdbx_seq_one_letter_code
_entity_poly.pdbx_strand_id
1 'polypeptide(L)'
;MFTSPLALLTAAMLRLATCATVDSPNEPIPSEWVDVLPMAWDNTDAMSKEMTPEYQFTKYHNWALDQIMDGNGTVNVCMRWHSNLTLDEDARNALMLQQVKQYQQWLEWLPGWDNFPFKEIDFKVVAWAVANDSQLVGHRDNFHVYTEFKDDDGLPTCDPGCSRHLHPDGDYSDCALGPDHRFHHYFMIDNRWGDRDMGAAGGEGFSLSEYGWKNVGAKLGNWPILVHETGHTFGFRDYINDNTHNTSICSLSWLPPNVTYQLVMEPTDQGAHLPKVTRFEGWFIRYIWSRFSRERGWQKDDGTTFPPTTDCPSGSF
;
A
#
# COMPACT_ATOMS: atom_id res chain seq x y z
N MET A 1 -2.27 -58.05 21.14
CA MET A 1 -1.88 -57.83 19.73
C MET A 1 -2.83 -56.79 19.17
N PHE A 2 -2.40 -55.52 19.14
CA PHE A 2 -3.20 -54.39 18.67
C PHE A 2 -2.78 -54.05 17.24
N THR A 3 -3.75 -53.95 16.35
CA THR A 3 -3.61 -53.45 14.99
C THR A 3 -3.83 -51.94 15.00
N SER A 4 -2.81 -51.16 14.63
CA SER A 4 -2.95 -49.75 14.22
C SER A 4 -2.65 -49.65 12.72
N PRO A 5 -3.47 -48.95 11.92
CA PRO A 5 -3.07 -48.58 10.58
C PRO A 5 -2.16 -47.34 10.65
N LEU A 6 -1.07 -47.40 9.87
CA LEU A 6 -0.17 -46.29 9.58
C LEU A 6 -0.97 -45.08 9.09
N ALA A 7 -0.92 -43.98 9.83
CA ALA A 7 -1.26 -42.67 9.30
C ALA A 7 -0.09 -42.21 8.41
N LEU A 8 -0.31 -42.16 7.09
CA LEU A 8 0.56 -41.39 6.20
C LEU A 8 0.34 -39.90 6.48
N LEU A 9 1.20 -39.32 7.33
CA LEU A 9 1.47 -37.90 7.32
C LEU A 9 2.29 -37.59 6.07
N THR A 10 1.62 -37.17 5.00
CA THR A 10 2.26 -36.50 3.87
C THR A 10 2.55 -35.05 4.27
N ALA A 11 3.64 -34.86 5.01
CA ALA A 11 4.32 -33.58 5.03
C ALA A 11 5.04 -33.42 3.69
N ALA A 12 4.47 -32.62 2.79
CA ALA A 12 5.16 -32.08 1.63
C ALA A 12 5.04 -30.55 1.66
N MET A 13 5.83 -29.94 2.54
CA MET A 13 6.32 -28.58 2.32
C MET A 13 7.24 -28.61 1.10
N LEU A 14 6.85 -27.90 0.04
CA LEU A 14 7.69 -26.95 -0.69
C LEU A 14 6.80 -26.32 -1.77
N ARG A 15 6.05 -25.27 -1.40
CA ARG A 15 5.65 -24.27 -2.40
C ARG A 15 6.92 -23.47 -2.66
N LEU A 16 7.67 -23.88 -3.68
CA LEU A 16 8.77 -23.09 -4.21
C LEU A 16 8.21 -21.71 -4.52
N ALA A 17 8.71 -20.70 -3.80
CA ALA A 17 8.58 -19.31 -4.18
C ALA A 17 8.98 -19.23 -5.66
N THR A 18 8.02 -18.89 -6.52
CA THR A 18 8.35 -18.43 -7.86
C THR A 18 9.27 -17.24 -7.65
N CYS A 19 10.50 -17.29 -8.19
CA CYS A 19 11.22 -16.05 -8.45
C CYS A 19 10.33 -15.27 -9.42
N ALA A 20 9.45 -14.42 -8.89
CA ALA A 20 8.55 -13.62 -9.70
C ALA A 20 9.41 -12.62 -10.46
N THR A 21 9.74 -12.98 -11.69
CA THR A 21 10.21 -12.06 -12.71
C THR A 21 9.05 -11.12 -13.02
N VAL A 22 9.32 -9.82 -13.03
CA VAL A 22 8.36 -8.84 -13.53
C VAL A 22 8.18 -9.11 -15.02
N ASP A 23 6.94 -9.38 -15.43
CA ASP A 23 6.61 -9.61 -16.84
C ASP A 23 6.95 -8.35 -17.66
N SER A 24 7.32 -8.53 -18.93
CA SER A 24 7.66 -7.39 -19.78
C SER A 24 6.45 -6.47 -19.93
N PRO A 25 6.62 -5.13 -19.93
CA PRO A 25 5.51 -4.22 -20.20
C PRO A 25 5.00 -4.30 -21.64
N ASN A 26 5.74 -4.96 -22.55
CA ASN A 26 5.32 -5.19 -23.93
C ASN A 26 4.56 -6.51 -24.12
N GLU A 27 4.46 -7.35 -23.09
CA GLU A 27 3.66 -8.57 -23.15
C GLU A 27 2.17 -8.22 -23.03
N PRO A 28 1.28 -8.97 -23.69
CA PRO A 28 -0.15 -8.83 -23.45
C PRO A 28 -0.49 -9.31 -22.02
N ILE A 29 -1.61 -8.80 -21.49
CA ILE A 29 -2.19 -9.35 -20.25
C ILE A 29 -2.36 -10.86 -20.42
N PRO A 30 -1.92 -11.68 -19.44
CA PRO A 30 -2.10 -13.12 -19.49
C PRO A 30 -3.57 -13.49 -19.69
N SER A 31 -3.84 -14.42 -20.61
CA SER A 31 -5.19 -14.78 -21.05
C SER A 31 -6.13 -15.17 -19.91
N GLU A 32 -5.59 -15.79 -18.87
CA GLU A 32 -6.29 -16.22 -17.66
C GLU A 32 -6.79 -15.05 -16.80
N TRP A 33 -6.27 -13.83 -17.00
CA TRP A 33 -6.56 -12.64 -16.20
C TRP A 33 -7.19 -11.49 -16.97
N VAL A 34 -7.36 -11.60 -18.30
CA VAL A 34 -7.99 -10.56 -19.14
C VAL A 34 -9.35 -10.14 -18.58
N ASP A 35 -10.18 -11.10 -18.15
CA ASP A 35 -11.49 -10.83 -17.55
C ASP A 35 -11.41 -10.63 -16.02
N VAL A 36 -10.34 -11.12 -15.38
CA VAL A 36 -10.19 -11.12 -13.93
C VAL A 36 -9.72 -9.77 -13.40
N LEU A 37 -8.84 -9.06 -14.11
CA LEU A 37 -8.37 -7.73 -13.69
C LEU A 37 -9.52 -6.69 -13.65
N PRO A 38 -10.42 -6.62 -14.65
CA PRO A 38 -11.65 -5.83 -14.54
C PRO A 38 -12.53 -6.24 -13.35
N MET A 39 -12.67 -7.54 -13.07
CA MET A 39 -13.41 -8.01 -11.90
C MET A 39 -12.76 -7.52 -10.60
N ALA A 40 -11.43 -7.63 -10.47
CA ALA A 40 -10.72 -7.16 -9.28
C ALA A 40 -10.91 -5.66 -9.05
N TRP A 41 -10.88 -4.87 -10.13
CA TRP A 41 -11.25 -3.45 -10.06
C TRP A 41 -12.67 -3.26 -9.56
N ASP A 42 -13.63 -3.97 -10.15
CA ASP A 42 -15.05 -3.80 -9.86
C ASP A 42 -15.38 -4.14 -8.41
N ASN A 43 -14.81 -5.23 -7.91
CA ASN A 43 -14.92 -5.60 -6.52
C ASN A 43 -14.32 -4.53 -5.60
N THR A 44 -13.13 -4.00 -5.91
CA THR A 44 -12.51 -2.92 -5.12
C THR A 44 -13.37 -1.66 -5.09
N ASP A 45 -13.87 -1.19 -6.24
CA ASP A 45 -14.73 0.01 -6.28
C ASP A 45 -16.06 -0.23 -5.55
N ALA A 46 -16.71 -1.37 -5.79
CA ALA A 46 -17.96 -1.72 -5.12
C ALA A 46 -17.79 -1.83 -3.59
N MET A 47 -16.73 -2.48 -3.10
CA MET A 47 -16.47 -2.56 -1.66
C MET A 47 -16.20 -1.18 -1.07
N SER A 48 -15.35 -0.38 -1.71
CA SER A 48 -14.99 0.95 -1.20
C SER A 48 -16.21 1.88 -1.10
N LYS A 49 -17.14 1.80 -2.05
CA LYS A 49 -18.38 2.59 -2.05
C LYS A 49 -19.25 2.30 -0.82
N GLU A 50 -19.20 1.08 -0.31
CA GLU A 50 -20.12 0.60 0.72
C GLU A 50 -19.48 0.59 2.10
N MET A 51 -18.19 0.29 2.19
CA MET A 51 -17.44 0.20 3.45
C MET A 51 -16.72 1.48 3.83
N THR A 52 -16.18 2.22 2.86
CA THR A 52 -15.36 3.41 3.07
C THR A 52 -15.75 4.51 2.09
N PRO A 53 -17.01 4.99 2.12
CA PRO A 53 -17.55 5.92 1.12
C PRO A 53 -16.77 7.24 1.03
N GLU A 54 -16.14 7.68 2.11
CA GLU A 54 -15.22 8.83 2.16
C GLU A 54 -13.92 8.60 1.36
N TYR A 55 -13.52 7.34 1.21
CA TYR A 55 -12.35 6.89 0.44
C TYR A 55 -12.77 5.99 -0.72
N GLN A 56 -13.89 6.30 -1.37
CA GLN A 56 -14.36 5.54 -2.53
C GLN A 56 -13.23 5.48 -3.58
N PHE A 57 -12.86 4.27 -4.00
CA PHE A 57 -11.67 3.97 -4.80
C PHE A 57 -11.53 4.87 -6.03
N THR A 58 -12.60 5.00 -6.81
CA THR A 58 -12.60 5.85 -8.02
C THR A 58 -12.72 7.35 -7.75
N LYS A 59 -13.18 7.80 -6.58
CA LYS A 59 -13.39 9.24 -6.27
C LYS A 59 -12.36 9.83 -5.33
N TYR A 60 -11.63 9.00 -4.59
CA TYR A 60 -10.56 9.46 -3.73
C TYR A 60 -9.30 9.74 -4.55
N HIS A 61 -8.82 10.98 -4.47
CA HIS A 61 -7.73 11.51 -5.31
C HIS A 61 -6.39 11.60 -4.56
N ASN A 62 -6.13 10.68 -3.64
CA ASN A 62 -4.91 10.66 -2.84
C ASN A 62 -4.29 9.26 -2.70
N TRP A 63 -4.58 8.35 -3.63
CA TRP A 63 -3.82 7.10 -3.73
C TRP A 63 -2.37 7.38 -4.14
N ALA A 64 -1.48 6.41 -3.96
CA ALA A 64 -0.05 6.54 -4.27
C ALA A 64 0.20 6.99 -5.72
N LEU A 65 -0.60 6.54 -6.69
CA LEU A 65 -0.51 7.02 -8.08
C LEU A 65 -0.89 8.51 -8.20
N ASP A 66 -1.92 8.98 -7.50
CA ASP A 66 -2.29 10.41 -7.48
C ASP A 66 -1.15 11.25 -6.88
N GLN A 67 -0.52 10.76 -5.82
CA GLN A 67 0.62 11.41 -5.16
C GLN A 67 1.86 11.47 -6.05
N ILE A 68 2.15 10.37 -6.75
CA ILE A 68 3.27 10.29 -7.70
C ILE A 68 3.07 11.27 -8.86
N MET A 69 1.85 11.37 -9.39
CA MET A 69 1.54 12.28 -10.48
C MET A 69 1.59 13.75 -10.03
N ASP A 70 1.04 14.05 -8.86
CA ASP A 70 1.10 15.40 -8.25
C ASP A 70 2.54 15.84 -7.94
N GLY A 71 3.36 14.92 -7.46
CA GLY A 71 4.77 15.12 -7.17
C GLY A 71 5.70 15.02 -8.39
N ASN A 72 5.17 14.79 -9.59
CA ASN A 72 5.93 14.57 -10.83
C ASN A 72 7.07 13.55 -10.66
N GLY A 73 6.76 12.40 -10.05
CA GLY A 73 7.71 11.33 -9.78
C GLY A 73 8.50 11.49 -8.47
N THR A 74 8.21 12.50 -7.65
CA THR A 74 8.77 12.67 -6.30
C THR A 74 7.67 12.62 -5.24
N VAL A 75 7.77 11.72 -4.27
CA VAL A 75 6.87 11.61 -3.13
C VAL A 75 7.57 12.15 -1.89
N ASN A 76 7.16 13.34 -1.44
CA ASN A 76 7.55 13.87 -0.13
C ASN A 76 6.85 13.10 1.00
N VAL A 77 7.62 12.59 1.95
CA VAL A 77 7.18 11.75 3.07
C VAL A 77 7.34 12.50 4.40
N CYS A 78 6.27 12.51 5.19
CA CYS A 78 6.28 12.87 6.60
C CYS A 78 6.46 11.61 7.45
N MET A 79 7.58 11.50 8.17
CA MET A 79 7.80 10.42 9.12
C MET A 79 7.13 10.74 10.45
N ARG A 80 6.49 9.77 11.09
CA ARG A 80 5.88 9.92 12.41
C ARG A 80 6.43 8.87 13.36
N TRP A 81 6.92 9.30 14.52
CA TRP A 81 7.49 8.42 15.52
C TRP A 81 6.70 8.52 16.82
N HIS A 82 5.78 7.57 17.02
CA HIS A 82 5.07 7.40 18.27
C HIS A 82 5.70 6.24 19.06
N SER A 83 6.70 6.60 19.84
CA SER A 83 7.40 5.69 20.76
C SER A 83 7.89 6.46 21.97
N ASN A 84 8.32 5.75 23.02
CA ASN A 84 9.05 6.32 24.15
C ASN A 84 10.59 6.21 23.98
N LEU A 85 11.05 5.59 22.89
CA LEU A 85 12.47 5.44 22.62
C LEU A 85 13.01 6.61 21.82
N THR A 86 14.32 6.79 21.91
CA THR A 86 15.09 7.59 20.98
C THR A 86 15.31 6.83 19.67
N LEU A 87 15.42 7.58 18.60
CA LEU A 87 15.68 7.12 17.25
C LEU A 87 16.92 7.83 16.75
N ASP A 88 18.00 7.08 16.53
CA ASP A 88 19.24 7.60 15.97
C ASP A 88 19.18 7.69 14.44
N GLU A 89 20.23 8.23 13.84
CA GLU A 89 20.31 8.45 12.40
C GLU A 89 20.27 7.14 11.60
N ASP A 90 20.96 6.09 12.07
CA ASP A 90 20.99 4.79 11.41
C ASP A 90 19.61 4.13 11.41
N ALA A 91 18.88 4.19 12.53
CA ALA A 91 17.53 3.66 12.62
C ALA A 91 16.54 4.45 11.73
N ARG A 92 16.66 5.79 11.66
CA ARG A 92 15.89 6.61 10.71
C ARG A 92 16.15 6.19 9.27
N ASN A 93 17.42 6.06 8.89
CA ASN A 93 17.80 5.66 7.53
C ASN A 93 17.32 4.23 7.20
N ALA A 94 17.37 3.32 8.16
CA ALA A 94 16.86 1.95 8.00
C ALA A 94 15.35 1.92 7.76
N LEU A 95 14.56 2.72 8.48
CA LEU A 95 13.12 2.87 8.26
C LEU A 95 12.83 3.35 6.84
N MET A 96 13.53 4.40 6.39
CA MET A 96 13.36 4.94 5.04
C MET A 96 13.71 3.94 3.96
N LEU A 97 14.84 3.27 4.10
CA LEU A 97 15.26 2.26 3.15
C LEU A 97 14.22 1.13 3.04
N GLN A 98 13.60 0.73 4.15
CA GLN A 98 12.59 -0.32 4.15
C GLN A 98 11.28 0.12 3.49
N GLN A 99 10.82 1.35 3.76
CA GLN A 99 9.67 1.94 3.05
C GLN A 99 9.90 1.94 1.54
N VAL A 100 11.04 2.50 1.08
CA VAL A 100 11.34 2.61 -0.35
C VAL A 100 11.40 1.23 -1.02
N LYS A 101 12.04 0.26 -0.37
CA LYS A 101 12.11 -1.12 -0.88
C LYS A 101 10.72 -1.73 -1.11
N GLN A 102 9.76 -1.51 -0.21
CA GLN A 102 8.43 -2.11 -0.38
C GLN A 102 7.62 -1.40 -1.47
N TYR A 103 7.71 -0.07 -1.58
CA TYR A 103 7.15 0.67 -2.72
C TYR A 103 7.73 0.21 -4.06
N GLN A 104 9.04 -0.02 -4.13
CA GLN A 104 9.68 -0.49 -5.36
C GLN A 104 9.11 -1.82 -5.85
N GLN A 105 8.64 -2.71 -4.96
CA GLN A 105 8.04 -3.99 -5.38
C GLN A 105 6.73 -3.81 -6.17
N TRP A 106 5.98 -2.77 -5.87
CA TRP A 106 4.76 -2.41 -6.59
C TRP A 106 5.09 -1.60 -7.85
N LEU A 107 5.97 -0.62 -7.70
CA LEU A 107 6.33 0.32 -8.77
C LEU A 107 7.14 -0.33 -9.90
N GLU A 108 7.89 -1.41 -9.66
CA GLU A 108 8.67 -2.09 -10.70
C GLU A 108 7.82 -2.61 -11.87
N TRP A 109 6.50 -2.75 -11.68
CA TRP A 109 5.57 -3.20 -12.70
C TRP A 109 5.13 -2.12 -13.70
N LEU A 110 5.32 -0.84 -13.38
CA LEU A 110 4.74 0.27 -14.14
C LEU A 110 5.63 0.84 -15.29
N PRO A 111 6.96 0.95 -15.16
CA PRO A 111 7.79 1.54 -16.22
C PRO A 111 7.60 0.89 -17.59
N GLY A 112 7.27 1.71 -18.58
CA GLY A 112 7.04 1.27 -19.96
C GLY A 112 5.65 0.67 -20.22
N TRP A 113 4.84 0.44 -19.19
CA TRP A 113 3.45 0.02 -19.34
C TRP A 113 2.58 1.25 -19.64
N ASP A 114 1.87 1.20 -20.77
CA ASP A 114 0.74 2.09 -21.07
C ASP A 114 1.00 3.58 -20.77
N ASN A 115 2.11 4.07 -21.34
CA ASN A 115 2.67 5.42 -21.18
C ASN A 115 2.82 5.93 -19.74
N PHE A 116 3.06 5.04 -18.77
CA PHE A 116 3.48 5.46 -17.43
C PHE A 116 4.72 6.38 -17.54
N PRO A 117 4.66 7.61 -17.02
CA PRO A 117 5.62 8.65 -17.39
C PRO A 117 6.97 8.56 -16.66
N PHE A 118 7.06 7.72 -15.62
CA PHE A 118 8.24 7.66 -14.75
C PHE A 118 8.97 6.33 -14.91
N LYS A 119 10.31 6.39 -14.91
CA LYS A 119 11.16 5.19 -14.82
C LYS A 119 11.46 4.80 -13.38
N GLU A 120 11.58 5.80 -12.53
CA GLU A 120 11.90 5.68 -11.11
C GLU A 120 11.07 6.73 -10.37
N ILE A 121 10.72 6.41 -9.13
CA ILE A 121 10.02 7.31 -8.21
C ILE A 121 10.97 7.62 -7.06
N ASP A 122 11.14 8.91 -6.76
CA ASP A 122 11.97 9.38 -5.66
C ASP A 122 11.12 9.58 -4.40
N PHE A 123 11.58 9.08 -3.25
CA PHE A 123 10.90 9.26 -1.97
C PHE A 123 11.79 10.10 -1.06
N LYS A 124 11.28 11.27 -0.65
CA LYS A 124 12.06 12.25 0.13
C LYS A 124 11.44 12.45 1.50
N VAL A 125 12.21 12.18 2.55
CA VAL A 125 11.80 12.63 3.89
C VAL A 125 11.94 14.13 3.98
N VAL A 126 10.83 14.81 4.17
CA VAL A 126 10.82 16.28 4.35
C VAL A 126 10.58 16.68 5.80
N ALA A 127 10.02 15.77 6.61
CA ALA A 127 9.74 16.04 8.00
C ALA A 127 9.70 14.78 8.87
N TRP A 128 9.92 14.98 10.17
CA TRP A 128 9.64 14.01 11.23
C TRP A 128 8.71 14.64 12.27
N ALA A 129 7.71 13.89 12.72
CA ALA A 129 6.84 14.25 13.83
C ALA A 129 7.12 13.35 15.02
N VAL A 130 7.42 13.94 16.18
CA VAL A 130 7.76 13.22 17.42
C VAL A 130 7.05 13.82 18.62
N ALA A 131 6.97 13.10 19.73
CA ALA A 131 6.40 13.66 20.95
C ALA A 131 7.36 14.65 21.64
N ASN A 132 8.67 14.43 21.52
CA ASN A 132 9.70 15.30 22.08
C ASN A 132 10.93 15.36 21.15
N ASP A 133 11.45 16.56 20.89
CA ASP A 133 12.60 16.77 19.99
C ASP A 133 13.81 15.89 20.35
N SER A 134 14.03 15.64 21.65
CA SER A 134 15.13 14.80 22.14
C SER A 134 15.03 13.32 21.71
N GLN A 135 13.90 12.89 21.16
CA GLN A 135 13.76 11.55 20.60
C GLN A 135 14.57 11.37 19.31
N LEU A 136 14.87 12.44 18.56
CA LEU A 136 15.67 12.33 17.34
C LEU A 136 17.12 12.69 17.63
N VAL A 137 18.00 11.70 17.59
CA VAL A 137 19.43 11.85 17.86
C VAL A 137 20.24 11.78 16.55
N GLY A 138 21.30 12.57 16.41
CA GLY A 138 22.18 12.57 15.23
C GLY A 138 21.90 13.72 14.25
N HIS A 139 22.32 13.57 12.99
CA HIS A 139 22.13 14.61 11.97
C HIS A 139 20.67 14.77 11.55
N ARG A 140 20.22 16.03 11.38
CA ARG A 140 18.81 16.39 11.10
C ARG A 140 18.66 17.49 10.05
N ASP A 141 19.72 17.90 9.35
CA ASP A 141 19.71 19.14 8.54
C ASP A 141 18.84 19.04 7.27
N ASN A 142 18.40 17.83 6.90
CA ASN A 142 17.66 17.57 5.66
C ASN A 142 16.14 17.50 5.84
N PHE A 143 15.62 17.68 7.05
CA PHE A 143 14.18 17.60 7.33
C PHE A 143 13.77 18.52 8.48
N HIS A 144 12.49 18.90 8.51
CA HIS A 144 11.92 19.63 9.64
C HIS A 144 11.47 18.68 10.76
N VAL A 145 11.48 19.13 12.02
CA VAL A 145 10.99 18.34 13.17
C VAL A 145 9.77 19.03 13.77
N TYR A 146 8.63 18.35 13.70
CA TYR A 146 7.39 18.76 14.35
C TYR A 146 7.25 18.08 15.72
N THR A 147 6.87 18.86 16.72
CA THR A 147 6.55 18.39 18.08
C THR A 147 5.19 18.89 18.58
N GLU A 148 4.63 19.88 17.89
CA GLU A 148 3.48 20.67 18.27
C GLU A 148 2.15 20.14 17.73
N PHE A 149 2.18 19.36 16.65
CA PHE A 149 0.97 18.84 16.02
C PHE A 149 0.62 17.43 16.51
N LYS A 150 -0.68 17.20 16.68
CA LYS A 150 -1.28 15.89 16.95
C LYS A 150 -2.41 15.60 15.96
N ASP A 151 -2.57 14.35 15.57
CA ASP A 151 -3.76 13.90 14.84
C ASP A 151 -4.96 13.70 15.78
N ASP A 152 -6.09 13.26 15.22
CA ASP A 152 -7.33 13.06 15.96
C ASP A 152 -7.23 12.03 17.09
N ASP A 153 -6.26 11.12 16.99
CA ASP A 153 -5.93 10.11 18.02
C ASP A 153 -4.94 10.63 19.08
N GLY A 154 -4.50 11.88 18.97
CA GLY A 154 -3.51 12.49 19.86
C GLY A 154 -2.07 12.05 19.58
N LEU A 155 -1.77 11.53 18.39
CA LEU A 155 -0.44 11.02 18.01
C LEU A 155 0.36 12.09 17.29
N PRO A 156 1.71 12.09 17.40
CA PRO A 156 2.55 13.03 16.65
C PRO A 156 2.25 12.99 15.14
N THR A 157 1.94 14.15 14.56
CA THR A 157 1.79 14.33 13.11
C THR A 157 2.63 15.51 12.61
N CYS A 158 2.94 15.55 11.32
CA CYS A 158 3.43 16.78 10.69
C CYS A 158 2.30 17.80 10.56
N ASP A 159 2.65 19.04 10.24
CA ASP A 159 1.70 20.14 10.03
C ASP A 159 0.54 19.71 9.09
N PRO A 160 -0.71 19.66 9.59
CA PRO A 160 -1.87 19.35 8.77
C PRO A 160 -2.03 20.27 7.57
N GLY A 161 -1.65 21.55 7.69
CA GLY A 161 -1.68 22.54 6.61
C GLY A 161 -0.78 22.19 5.42
N CYS A 162 0.21 21.31 5.64
CA CYS A 162 1.15 20.85 4.61
C CYS A 162 0.75 19.48 4.02
N SER A 163 -0.35 18.87 4.45
CA SER A 163 -0.77 17.54 4.02
C SER A 163 -1.54 17.56 2.71
N ARG A 164 -1.05 16.88 1.67
CA ARG A 164 -1.82 16.70 0.42
C ARG A 164 -3.17 16.01 0.64
N HIS A 165 -3.24 15.07 1.59
CA HIS A 165 -4.49 14.39 1.92
C HIS A 165 -5.58 15.37 2.37
N LEU A 166 -5.21 16.39 3.15
CA LEU A 166 -6.13 17.40 3.67
C LEU A 166 -6.33 18.58 2.71
N HIS A 167 -5.39 18.78 1.79
CA HIS A 167 -5.40 19.83 0.77
C HIS A 167 -5.33 19.24 -0.66
N PRO A 168 -6.32 18.40 -1.07
CA PRO A 168 -6.33 17.79 -2.40
C PRO A 168 -6.62 18.79 -3.53
N ASP A 169 -7.07 20.00 -3.19
CA ASP A 169 -7.24 21.15 -4.07
C ASP A 169 -5.91 21.86 -4.41
N GLY A 170 -4.83 21.49 -3.72
CA GLY A 170 -3.50 22.10 -3.87
C GLY A 170 -3.35 23.44 -3.17
N ASP A 171 -4.30 23.84 -2.31
CA ASP A 171 -4.18 25.05 -1.51
C ASP A 171 -3.42 24.78 -0.21
N TYR A 172 -2.15 25.14 -0.21
CA TYR A 172 -1.27 25.00 0.96
C TYR A 172 -1.04 26.34 1.68
N SER A 173 -1.99 27.29 1.60
CA SER A 173 -1.87 28.57 2.32
C SER A 173 -1.73 28.41 3.83
N ASP A 174 -2.26 27.32 4.37
CA ASP A 174 -2.24 26.99 5.79
C ASP A 174 -0.97 26.23 6.22
N CYS A 175 -0.12 25.81 5.27
CA CYS A 175 1.17 25.20 5.58
C CYS A 175 2.11 26.26 6.15
N ALA A 176 2.44 26.17 7.45
CA ALA A 176 3.12 27.25 8.17
C ALA A 176 4.54 27.54 7.64
N LEU A 177 5.21 26.52 7.11
CA LEU A 177 6.53 26.65 6.50
C LEU A 177 6.47 27.02 5.01
N GLY A 178 5.28 27.05 4.42
CA GLY A 178 5.04 27.33 3.01
C GLY A 178 4.93 26.08 2.14
N PRO A 179 4.39 26.21 0.92
CA PRO A 179 4.01 25.09 0.05
C PRO A 179 5.16 24.14 -0.32
N ASP A 180 6.41 24.60 -0.27
CA ASP A 180 7.59 23.76 -0.53
C ASP A 180 7.81 22.67 0.54
N HIS A 181 7.19 22.82 1.72
CA HIS A 181 7.22 21.84 2.80
C HIS A 181 6.03 20.88 2.81
N ARG A 182 5.18 20.92 1.77
CA ARG A 182 4.09 19.97 1.60
C ARG A 182 4.59 18.52 1.54
N PHE A 183 3.80 17.60 2.09
CA PHE A 183 4.03 16.17 1.99
C PHE A 183 2.83 15.46 1.38
N HIS A 184 3.10 14.36 0.69
CA HIS A 184 2.09 13.56 0.01
C HIS A 184 1.64 12.39 0.89
N HIS A 185 2.59 11.81 1.62
CA HIS A 185 2.44 10.53 2.30
C HIS A 185 2.99 10.63 3.73
N TYR A 186 2.34 9.97 4.70
CA TYR A 186 2.95 9.73 6.00
C TYR A 186 3.44 8.29 6.16
N PHE A 187 4.50 8.10 6.94
CA PHE A 187 4.87 6.77 7.45
C PHE A 187 5.07 6.85 8.95
N MET A 188 4.21 6.14 9.68
CA MET A 188 4.19 6.12 11.13
C MET A 188 4.70 4.80 11.71
N ILE A 189 5.49 4.90 12.78
CA ILE A 189 5.69 3.80 13.73
C ILE A 189 4.90 4.11 15.01
N ASP A 190 4.03 3.18 15.42
CA ASP A 190 3.18 3.30 16.60
C ASP A 190 3.49 2.20 17.63
N ASN A 191 3.82 2.60 18.86
CA ASN A 191 4.07 1.70 19.98
C ASN A 191 2.80 1.28 20.76
N ARG A 192 1.62 1.82 20.42
CA ARG A 192 0.33 1.34 20.96
C ARG A 192 -0.03 -0.03 20.39
N TRP A 193 0.49 -0.33 19.21
CA TRP A 193 0.24 -1.56 18.47
C TRP A 193 1.23 -2.67 18.86
N GLY A 194 0.80 -3.92 18.65
CA GLY A 194 1.47 -5.10 19.16
C GLY A 194 1.83 -6.13 18.08
N ASP A 195 1.78 -7.40 18.46
CA ASP A 195 2.00 -8.56 17.58
C ASP A 195 0.73 -8.98 16.80
N ARG A 196 -0.43 -8.37 17.10
CA ARG A 196 -1.72 -8.65 16.44
C ARG A 196 -2.07 -7.60 15.40
N ASP A 197 -1.91 -6.33 15.73
CA ASP A 197 -2.14 -5.20 14.83
C ASP A 197 -0.78 -4.73 14.34
N MET A 198 -0.31 -5.24 13.21
CA MET A 198 1.06 -4.99 12.76
C MET A 198 1.19 -3.86 11.74
N GLY A 199 0.08 -3.47 11.10
CA GLY A 199 0.01 -2.44 10.09
C GLY A 199 -1.43 -1.98 9.84
N ALA A 200 -1.56 -0.77 9.31
CA ALA A 200 -2.76 -0.31 8.62
C ALA A 200 -2.36 0.80 7.63
N ALA A 201 -3.08 0.92 6.53
CA ALA A 201 -2.73 1.81 5.46
C ALA A 201 -3.94 2.32 4.68
N GLY A 202 -3.75 3.48 4.07
CA GLY A 202 -4.68 4.14 3.16
C GLY A 202 -3.89 4.95 2.14
N GLY A 203 -4.57 5.78 1.34
CA GLY A 203 -3.86 6.62 0.37
C GLY A 203 -2.88 7.57 1.04
N GLU A 204 -3.30 8.22 2.13
CA GLU A 204 -2.56 9.22 2.88
C GLU A 204 -1.25 8.75 3.53
N GLY A 205 -1.08 7.44 3.72
CA GLY A 205 -0.02 6.94 4.57
C GLY A 205 -0.21 5.51 5.02
N PHE A 206 0.75 5.06 5.80
CA PHE A 206 0.58 3.85 6.59
C PHE A 206 1.25 3.96 7.95
N SER A 207 0.69 3.20 8.87
CA SER A 207 1.17 3.03 10.23
C SER A 207 1.62 1.60 10.42
N LEU A 208 2.67 1.40 11.20
CA LEU A 208 3.18 0.08 11.53
C LEU A 208 3.46 -0.02 13.02
N SER A 209 3.27 -1.23 13.54
CA SER A 209 3.61 -1.55 14.93
C SER A 209 5.11 -1.42 15.18
N GLU A 210 5.48 -0.72 16.25
CA GLU A 210 6.87 -0.67 16.71
C GLU A 210 7.40 -2.08 17.05
N TYR A 211 6.54 -2.95 17.60
CA TYR A 211 6.87 -4.34 17.83
C TYR A 211 7.19 -5.06 16.52
N GLY A 212 6.35 -4.88 15.49
CA GLY A 212 6.54 -5.48 14.17
C GLY A 212 7.83 -5.03 13.49
N TRP A 213 8.12 -3.73 13.57
CA TRP A 213 9.38 -3.17 13.08
C TRP A 213 10.59 -3.84 13.74
N LYS A 214 10.63 -3.88 15.08
CA LYS A 214 11.79 -4.41 15.82
C LYS A 214 11.98 -5.92 15.70
N ASN A 215 10.89 -6.67 15.62
CA ASN A 215 10.94 -8.14 15.74
C ASN A 215 10.83 -8.88 14.42
N VAL A 216 10.22 -8.27 13.40
CA VAL A 216 9.99 -8.87 12.08
C VAL A 216 10.75 -8.07 11.02
N GLY A 217 10.39 -6.80 10.82
CA GLY A 217 10.89 -5.99 9.71
C GLY A 217 12.41 -5.80 9.72
N ALA A 218 12.96 -5.30 10.83
CA ALA A 218 14.39 -5.03 10.97
C ALA A 218 15.28 -6.29 10.90
N LYS A 219 14.71 -7.48 11.12
CA LYS A 219 15.44 -8.76 11.12
C LYS A 219 15.35 -9.52 9.80
N LEU A 220 14.24 -9.42 9.08
CA LEU A 220 13.98 -10.20 7.87
C LEU A 220 14.37 -9.47 6.57
N GLY A 221 14.49 -8.14 6.60
CA GLY A 221 14.94 -7.34 5.45
C GLY A 221 13.90 -7.15 4.33
N ASN A 222 12.99 -8.11 4.15
CA ASN A 222 11.74 -7.98 3.41
C ASN A 222 10.60 -8.19 4.40
N TRP A 223 9.82 -7.15 4.68
CA TRP A 223 8.73 -7.22 5.66
C TRP A 223 7.41 -7.42 4.91
N PRO A 224 6.84 -8.64 4.86
CA PRO A 224 5.66 -8.92 4.06
C PRO A 224 4.46 -8.03 4.40
N ILE A 225 4.29 -7.74 5.70
CA ILE A 225 3.23 -6.82 6.17
C ILE A 225 3.44 -5.43 5.59
N LEU A 226 4.66 -4.91 5.53
CA LEU A 226 4.90 -3.61 4.90
C LEU A 226 4.63 -3.64 3.39
N VAL A 227 4.87 -4.76 2.70
CA VAL A 227 4.48 -4.90 1.28
C VAL A 227 2.96 -4.85 1.14
N HIS A 228 2.23 -5.54 2.02
CA HIS A 228 0.77 -5.55 2.10
C HIS A 228 0.20 -4.15 2.37
N GLU A 229 0.67 -3.49 3.43
CA GLU A 229 0.26 -2.11 3.76
C GLU A 229 0.57 -1.15 2.61
N THR A 230 1.71 -1.32 1.94
CA THR A 230 2.03 -0.51 0.76
C THR A 230 1.01 -0.71 -0.37
N GLY A 231 0.46 -1.92 -0.54
CA GLY A 231 -0.58 -2.19 -1.53
C GLY A 231 -1.85 -1.38 -1.30
N HIS A 232 -2.30 -1.22 -0.05
CA HIS A 232 -3.43 -0.35 0.29
C HIS A 232 -3.22 1.11 -0.09
N THR A 233 -1.97 1.60 -0.09
CA THR A 233 -1.68 2.97 -0.57
C THR A 233 -1.98 3.15 -2.05
N PHE A 234 -1.91 2.07 -2.85
CA PHE A 234 -2.34 2.04 -4.25
C PHE A 234 -3.85 1.80 -4.42
N GLY A 235 -4.59 1.70 -3.31
CA GLY A 235 -6.03 1.45 -3.27
C GLY A 235 -6.42 -0.02 -3.41
N PHE A 236 -5.47 -0.94 -3.25
CA PHE A 236 -5.81 -2.36 -3.12
C PHE A 236 -6.58 -2.58 -1.83
N ARG A 237 -7.59 -3.44 -1.87
CA ARG A 237 -8.31 -3.91 -0.66
C ARG A 237 -7.70 -5.21 -0.17
N ASP A 238 -8.10 -5.63 1.03
CA ASP A 238 -7.90 -6.99 1.50
C ASP A 238 -8.70 -7.97 0.66
N TYR A 239 -8.05 -8.96 0.04
CA TYR A 239 -8.71 -10.09 -0.59
C TYR A 239 -8.93 -11.18 0.45
N ILE A 240 -10.08 -11.15 1.12
CA ILE A 240 -10.37 -12.07 2.23
C ILE A 240 -10.68 -13.47 1.70
N ASN A 241 -9.85 -14.45 2.08
CA ASN A 241 -10.15 -15.86 1.86
C ASN A 241 -10.77 -16.48 3.12
N ASP A 242 -12.11 -16.50 3.17
CA ASP A 242 -12.87 -17.11 4.26
C ASP A 242 -13.14 -18.61 4.07
N ASN A 243 -12.58 -19.22 3.02
CA ASN A 243 -12.77 -20.62 2.61
C ASN A 243 -14.24 -21.02 2.30
N THR A 244 -15.17 -20.06 2.19
CA THR A 244 -16.57 -20.34 1.84
C THR A 244 -16.76 -20.61 0.34
N HIS A 245 -15.74 -20.30 -0.47
CA HIS A 245 -15.78 -20.35 -1.94
C HIS A 245 -16.88 -19.47 -2.54
N ASN A 246 -17.30 -18.40 -1.85
CA ASN A 246 -18.18 -17.40 -2.42
C ASN A 246 -17.43 -16.65 -3.54
N THR A 247 -17.99 -16.69 -4.75
CA THR A 247 -17.40 -16.09 -5.96
C THR A 247 -18.19 -14.89 -6.46
N SER A 248 -19.20 -14.44 -5.70
CA SER A 248 -19.93 -13.22 -6.05
C SER A 248 -19.00 -12.03 -6.00
N ILE A 249 -18.95 -11.26 -7.08
CA ILE A 249 -18.17 -10.02 -7.19
C ILE A 249 -18.56 -8.97 -6.13
N CYS A 250 -19.74 -9.11 -5.56
CA CYS A 250 -20.25 -8.25 -4.50
C CYS A 250 -19.94 -8.77 -3.09
N SER A 251 -19.20 -9.88 -2.95
CA SER A 251 -18.84 -10.39 -1.63
C SER A 251 -17.58 -9.72 -1.10
N LEU A 252 -17.57 -9.47 0.22
CA LEU A 252 -16.36 -9.11 0.94
C LEU A 252 -15.26 -10.20 0.80
N SER A 253 -15.65 -11.46 0.79
CA SER A 253 -14.72 -12.59 0.65
C SER A 253 -14.47 -13.02 -0.81
N TRP A 254 -14.76 -12.12 -1.77
CA TRP A 254 -14.46 -12.39 -3.15
C TRP A 254 -12.95 -12.51 -3.37
N LEU A 255 -12.54 -13.58 -4.06
CA LEU A 255 -11.18 -13.78 -4.53
C LEU A 255 -11.14 -13.76 -6.06
N PRO A 256 -10.06 -13.21 -6.66
CA PRO A 256 -9.87 -13.25 -8.10
C PRO A 256 -9.87 -14.69 -8.64
N PRO A 257 -10.80 -15.06 -9.55
CA PRO A 257 -10.75 -16.38 -10.19
C PRO A 257 -9.45 -16.56 -10.98
N ASN A 258 -9.06 -17.81 -11.22
CA ASN A 258 -7.82 -18.18 -11.92
C ASN A 258 -6.52 -17.72 -11.23
N VAL A 259 -6.59 -17.28 -9.97
CA VAL A 259 -5.43 -17.09 -9.09
C VAL A 259 -5.34 -18.29 -8.16
N THR A 260 -4.35 -19.16 -8.40
CA THR A 260 -4.19 -20.44 -7.68
C THR A 260 -3.16 -20.39 -6.54
N TYR A 261 -2.67 -19.21 -6.22
CA TYR A 261 -1.64 -18.94 -5.22
C TYR A 261 -2.10 -17.81 -4.30
N GLN A 262 -1.46 -17.70 -3.14
CA GLN A 262 -1.80 -16.65 -2.17
C GLN A 262 -1.36 -15.29 -2.69
N LEU A 263 -2.16 -14.26 -2.45
CA LEU A 263 -1.88 -12.86 -2.76
C LEU A 263 -1.20 -12.17 -1.57
N VAL A 264 -0.36 -11.17 -1.82
CA VAL A 264 0.19 -10.31 -0.76
C VAL A 264 -0.96 -9.61 -0.03
N MET A 265 -1.99 -9.20 -0.76
CA MET A 265 -3.18 -8.52 -0.25
C MET A 265 -4.20 -9.46 0.42
N GLU A 266 -3.90 -10.75 0.62
CA GLU A 266 -4.65 -11.57 1.60
C GLU A 266 -4.24 -11.14 3.02
N PRO A 267 -5.18 -10.78 3.90
CA PRO A 267 -4.84 -10.29 5.24
C PRO A 267 -4.29 -11.41 6.14
N THR A 268 -3.85 -11.04 7.34
CA THR A 268 -3.32 -11.96 8.36
C THR A 268 -2.13 -12.79 7.87
N ASP A 269 -1.88 -13.95 8.50
CA ASP A 269 -0.90 -14.95 8.11
C ASP A 269 -1.09 -15.52 6.68
N GLN A 270 -2.20 -15.22 6.00
CA GLN A 270 -2.46 -15.72 4.64
C GLN A 270 -1.53 -15.04 3.61
N GLY A 271 -1.41 -13.71 3.65
CA GLY A 271 -0.47 -12.94 2.82
C GLY A 271 0.85 -12.59 3.53
N ALA A 272 0.89 -12.58 4.87
CA ALA A 272 2.05 -12.12 5.64
C ALA A 272 3.33 -12.98 5.53
N HIS A 273 3.32 -14.05 4.72
CA HIS A 273 4.50 -14.85 4.40
C HIS A 273 5.06 -14.59 3.00
N LEU A 274 4.39 -13.76 2.19
CA LEU A 274 4.81 -13.46 0.84
C LEU A 274 5.74 -12.25 0.84
N PRO A 275 7.05 -12.43 0.59
CA PRO A 275 8.00 -11.33 0.67
C PRO A 275 7.95 -10.41 -0.56
N LYS A 276 7.12 -10.73 -1.56
CA LYS A 276 7.07 -10.04 -2.85
C LYS A 276 5.69 -10.04 -3.49
N VAL A 277 5.36 -8.90 -4.12
CA VAL A 277 4.17 -8.70 -4.96
C VAL A 277 4.02 -9.85 -5.95
N THR A 278 2.84 -10.46 -5.98
CA THR A 278 2.59 -11.59 -6.87
C THR A 278 2.44 -11.13 -8.31
N ARG A 279 2.55 -12.09 -9.25
CA ARG A 279 2.39 -11.80 -10.68
C ARG A 279 1.00 -11.21 -10.99
N PHE A 280 -0.07 -11.73 -10.38
CA PHE A 280 -1.43 -11.20 -10.55
C PHE A 280 -1.53 -9.75 -10.05
N GLU A 281 -1.05 -9.47 -8.83
CA GLU A 281 -1.06 -8.11 -8.26
C GLU A 281 -0.24 -7.12 -9.08
N GLY A 282 0.88 -7.58 -9.64
CA GLY A 282 1.69 -6.83 -10.59
C GLY A 282 0.96 -6.46 -11.89
N TRP A 283 0.16 -7.38 -12.43
CA TRP A 283 -0.73 -7.07 -13.55
C TRP A 283 -1.93 -6.22 -13.14
N PHE A 284 -2.39 -6.33 -11.90
CA PHE A 284 -3.50 -5.54 -11.41
C PHE A 284 -3.10 -4.08 -11.17
N ILE A 285 -1.91 -3.79 -10.63
CA ILE A 285 -1.44 -2.40 -10.53
C ILE A 285 -1.25 -1.75 -11.91
N ARG A 286 -0.84 -2.52 -12.92
CA ARG A 286 -0.83 -2.09 -14.33
C ARG A 286 -2.23 -1.72 -14.82
N TYR A 287 -3.23 -2.56 -14.55
CA TYR A 287 -4.62 -2.29 -14.89
C TYR A 287 -5.15 -1.05 -14.17
N ILE A 288 -4.83 -0.88 -12.89
CA ILE A 288 -5.19 0.30 -12.09
C ILE A 288 -4.59 1.56 -12.73
N TRP A 289 -3.30 1.55 -13.08
CA TRP A 289 -2.68 2.67 -13.79
C TRP A 289 -3.40 2.98 -15.10
N SER A 290 -3.64 1.95 -15.93
CA SER A 290 -4.31 2.10 -17.21
C SER A 290 -5.65 2.80 -17.05
N ARG A 291 -6.45 2.40 -16.07
CA ARG A 291 -7.78 2.97 -15.86
C ARG A 291 -7.75 4.33 -15.17
N PHE A 292 -7.03 4.48 -14.05
CA PHE A 292 -6.88 5.77 -13.38
C PHE A 292 -6.31 6.84 -14.30
N SER A 293 -5.31 6.54 -15.11
CA SER A 293 -4.74 7.56 -15.98
C SER A 293 -5.72 8.16 -16.98
N ARG A 294 -6.79 7.44 -17.38
CA ARG A 294 -7.91 7.99 -18.16
C ARG A 294 -8.95 8.65 -17.27
N GLU A 295 -9.38 8.01 -16.20
CA GLU A 295 -10.39 8.57 -15.27
C GLU A 295 -9.93 9.88 -14.61
N ARG A 296 -8.62 10.03 -14.39
CA ARG A 296 -7.96 11.22 -13.83
C ARG A 296 -7.53 12.23 -14.90
N GLY A 297 -7.57 11.86 -16.18
CA GLY A 297 -7.15 12.72 -17.30
C GLY A 297 -5.63 12.94 -17.39
N TRP A 298 -4.81 12.07 -16.80
CA TRP A 298 -3.34 12.13 -16.91
C TRP A 298 -2.84 11.72 -18.29
N GLN A 299 -3.58 10.84 -18.95
CA GLN A 299 -3.36 10.47 -20.34
C GLN A 299 -4.49 10.97 -21.22
N LYS A 300 -4.16 11.20 -22.51
CA LYS A 300 -5.18 11.50 -23.50
C LYS A 300 -6.01 10.25 -23.76
N ASP A 301 -7.29 10.46 -24.06
CA ASP A 301 -8.13 9.39 -24.58
C ASP A 301 -7.56 8.91 -25.93
N ASP A 302 -7.16 7.64 -25.96
CA ASP A 302 -6.60 6.93 -27.11
C ASP A 302 -7.59 5.90 -27.69
N GLY A 303 -8.85 5.91 -27.21
CA GLY A 303 -9.89 4.95 -27.57
C GLY A 303 -9.87 3.66 -26.76
N THR A 304 -8.97 3.53 -25.77
CA THR A 304 -8.98 2.40 -24.83
C THR A 304 -10.24 2.44 -23.97
N THR A 305 -11.05 1.37 -24.01
CA THR A 305 -12.28 1.25 -23.22
C THR A 305 -12.11 0.24 -22.10
N PHE A 306 -12.60 0.59 -20.91
CA PHE A 306 -12.69 -0.33 -19.77
C PHE A 306 -14.14 -0.78 -19.59
N PRO A 307 -14.38 -2.03 -19.13
CA PRO A 307 -15.71 -2.47 -18.75
C PRO A 307 -16.33 -1.55 -17.69
N PRO A 308 -17.64 -1.27 -17.74
CA PRO A 308 -18.32 -0.53 -16.70
C PRO A 308 -18.28 -1.32 -15.39
N THR A 309 -18.23 -0.61 -14.27
CA THR A 309 -18.20 -1.24 -12.96
C THR A 309 -19.55 -1.85 -12.59
N THR A 310 -19.51 -3.08 -12.09
CA THR A 310 -20.69 -3.81 -11.65
C THR A 310 -21.38 -3.13 -10.46
N ASP A 311 -22.67 -2.82 -10.60
CA ASP A 311 -23.49 -2.32 -9.49
C ASP A 311 -23.90 -3.47 -8.55
N CYS A 312 -23.40 -3.43 -7.32
CA CYS A 312 -23.78 -4.37 -6.27
C CYS A 312 -25.03 -3.90 -5.51
N PRO A 313 -26.05 -4.76 -5.31
CA PRO A 313 -27.24 -4.39 -4.54
C PRO A 313 -26.88 -4.01 -3.08
N SER A 314 -27.57 -3.03 -2.51
CA SER A 314 -27.40 -2.65 -1.09
C SER A 314 -27.64 -3.86 -0.17
N GLY A 315 -26.71 -4.09 0.77
CA GLY A 315 -26.75 -5.23 1.69
C GLY A 315 -26.21 -6.54 1.12
N SER A 316 -25.47 -6.51 0.01
CA SER A 316 -24.80 -7.71 -0.57
C SER A 316 -23.50 -8.10 0.14
N PHE A 317 -23.06 -7.29 1.11
CA PHE A 317 -21.77 -7.37 1.80
C PHE A 317 -21.93 -7.97 3.19
#